data_AF-A0AAV9ZLJ1-F1
#
_entry.id   AF-A0AAV9ZLJ1-F1
#
_cell.length_a   1.000
_cell.length_b   1.000
_cell.length_c   1.000
_cell.angle_alpha   90.00
_cell.angle_beta   90.00
_cell.angle_gamma   90.00
#
_symmetry.space_group_name_H-M   'P 1'
#
loop_
_entity.id
_entity.type
_entity.pdbx_description
1 polymer ?
#
loop_
_entity_poly.entity_id
_entity_poly.type
_entity_poly.pdbx_seq_one_letter_code
_entity_poly.pdbx_strand_id
1 'polypeptide(L)'
;MKLGTFVRKTRSGTVFSGWLDETAFNAGSNLDEEHALDDDIDGLDEEPLLDPSGVDNEFDNTPLNQVDDKRPPSPSTSEPPPKKRKRNDVIFEDVVATGRRRGCHRRRSVKLAAQKKKHGHVPRKSTIEKHVKPAVHIPAPLFDTLFLPTTSSAYLAKNETPTETRGAKKRYSLKELLKLGFTKIEWDGIAARPLADRHGRIFANKYQQTSFPAAFRNHRRGLFAAINVGLTRGTGQAKPTWLDGGEYSEVAERLLADQDINRMAEFADSAFALWAPRKYDHYRDNNKKLDAQCPGLRRPFPGSSVFSCAAFNLGLNIWTFRHRDVRNLPYGWCGVQAMGHFDATKGGHLILWQIKVVVGFPAGALILLPSATIAHSNIPVQAGDERVSFTQFTSGALFMYTDNNGKTQAKLEEEDPEGFARLEESRKSRWAEGLVMFSTVDEIFGAQN
;
A
#
# COMPACT_ATOMS: atom_id res chain seq x y z
N MET A 1 39.16 13.53 3.49
CA MET A 1 39.15 12.04 3.56
C MET A 1 38.27 11.52 2.43
N LYS A 2 38.65 10.43 1.74
CA LYS A 2 37.85 9.86 0.64
C LYS A 2 36.70 9.02 1.19
N LEU A 3 35.46 9.39 0.87
CA LEU A 3 34.29 8.54 1.10
C LEU A 3 34.34 7.35 0.12
N GLY A 4 34.37 6.13 0.66
CA GLY A 4 34.41 4.92 -0.15
C GLY A 4 33.05 4.59 -0.75
N THR A 5 33.00 4.37 -2.06
CA THR A 5 31.83 3.85 -2.76
C THR A 5 31.53 2.41 -2.31
N PHE A 6 30.40 2.20 -1.64
CA PHE A 6 29.97 0.87 -1.17
C PHE A 6 29.47 -0.01 -2.32
N VAL A 7 30.40 -0.63 -3.05
CA VAL A 7 30.11 -1.60 -4.10
C VAL A 7 29.87 -2.98 -3.47
N ARG A 8 28.63 -3.49 -3.54
CA ARG A 8 28.32 -4.88 -3.14
C ARG A 8 28.76 -5.87 -4.23
N LYS A 9 29.74 -6.73 -3.91
CA LYS A 9 30.06 -7.93 -4.69
C LYS A 9 29.17 -9.11 -4.27
N THR A 10 28.68 -9.86 -5.25
CA THR A 10 27.99 -11.14 -5.01
C THR A 10 28.99 -12.27 -4.73
N ARG A 11 28.52 -13.42 -4.20
CA ARG A 11 29.35 -14.64 -4.05
C ARG A 11 29.91 -15.19 -5.38
N SER A 12 29.40 -14.75 -6.53
CA SER A 12 29.94 -15.05 -7.87
C SER A 12 30.90 -14.00 -8.42
N GLY A 13 31.37 -13.07 -7.59
CA GLY A 13 32.30 -12.00 -7.99
C GLY A 13 31.69 -10.87 -8.82
N THR A 14 30.41 -10.98 -9.20
CA THR A 14 29.72 -9.98 -10.03
C THR A 14 29.58 -8.66 -9.27
N VAL A 15 30.05 -7.59 -9.92
CA VAL A 15 29.97 -6.19 -9.48
C VAL A 15 28.79 -5.53 -10.19
N PHE A 16 27.96 -4.79 -9.45
CA PHE A 16 26.94 -3.91 -10.01
C PHE A 16 27.31 -2.45 -9.69
N SER A 17 27.47 -1.63 -10.72
CA SER A 17 27.36 -0.17 -10.65
C SER A 17 25.97 0.21 -11.15
N GLY A 18 25.11 0.72 -10.27
CA GLY A 18 23.89 1.38 -10.72
C GLY A 18 24.22 2.77 -11.26
N TRP A 19 23.53 3.18 -12.32
CA TRP A 19 23.46 4.55 -12.84
C TRP A 19 24.70 5.07 -13.58
N LEU A 20 24.72 4.87 -14.90
CA LEU A 20 25.31 5.81 -15.87
C LEU A 20 24.47 5.76 -17.16
N ASP A 21 23.56 6.71 -17.31
CA ASP A 21 23.24 7.36 -18.59
C ASP A 21 22.67 8.75 -18.26
N GLU A 22 23.43 9.81 -18.57
CA GLU A 22 23.16 11.20 -18.16
C GLU A 22 22.47 12.03 -19.27
N THR A 23 21.87 11.38 -20.27
CA THR A 23 21.49 12.05 -21.54
C THR A 23 20.02 12.46 -21.67
N ALA A 24 19.20 12.31 -20.63
CA ALA A 24 17.79 12.73 -20.62
C ALA A 24 17.54 13.86 -19.59
N PHE A 25 16.60 14.75 -19.93
CA PHE A 25 16.14 15.92 -19.15
C PHE A 25 17.05 17.16 -19.14
N ASN A 26 17.14 17.80 -20.30
CA ASN A 26 17.35 19.25 -20.39
C ASN A 26 16.15 19.87 -21.13
N ALA A 27 15.20 20.45 -20.39
CA ALA A 27 14.09 21.23 -20.92
C ALA A 27 13.75 22.34 -19.91
N GLY A 28 13.64 23.58 -20.40
CA GLY A 28 13.73 24.77 -19.57
C GLY A 28 12.53 25.01 -18.65
N SER A 29 12.83 25.59 -17.49
CA SER A 29 11.86 26.22 -16.61
C SER A 29 11.32 27.52 -17.21
N ASN A 30 10.00 27.63 -17.33
CA ASN A 30 9.21 28.84 -17.19
C ASN A 30 7.75 28.40 -17.13
N LEU A 31 6.99 28.92 -16.17
CA LEU A 31 5.56 29.23 -16.27
C LEU A 31 5.11 29.91 -14.97
N ASP A 32 4.27 30.92 -15.13
CA ASP A 32 3.98 31.94 -14.12
C ASP A 32 2.92 31.51 -13.09
N GLU A 33 2.86 32.24 -11.98
CA GLU A 33 1.82 32.11 -10.96
C GLU A 33 0.52 32.76 -11.45
N GLU A 34 -0.52 31.98 -11.80
CA GLU A 34 -1.91 32.31 -11.44
C GLU A 34 -2.91 31.15 -11.68
N HIS A 35 -3.91 31.08 -10.80
CA HIS A 35 -5.19 30.38 -10.92
C HIS A 35 -5.27 28.93 -11.45
N ALA A 36 -5.39 27.99 -10.49
CA ALA A 36 -6.31 26.86 -10.60
C ALA A 36 -6.89 26.51 -9.22
N LEU A 37 -8.18 26.83 -9.01
CA LEU A 37 -8.98 26.34 -7.89
C LEU A 37 -9.78 25.12 -8.35
N ASP A 38 -9.98 24.20 -7.42
CA ASP A 38 -11.04 23.17 -7.34
C ASP A 38 -11.30 22.25 -8.55
N ASP A 39 -10.97 20.96 -8.38
CA ASP A 39 -11.88 19.84 -8.67
C ASP A 39 -11.29 18.54 -8.06
N ASP A 40 -11.34 18.41 -6.74
CA ASP A 40 -10.90 17.22 -6.00
C ASP A 40 -12.13 16.51 -5.39
N ILE A 41 -12.53 15.39 -6.01
CA ILE A 41 -13.76 14.64 -5.69
C ILE A 41 -13.65 13.92 -4.33
N ASP A 42 -13.89 14.66 -3.26
CA ASP A 42 -14.32 14.15 -1.95
C ASP A 42 -15.36 15.10 -1.28
N GLY A 43 -15.81 16.14 -2.00
CA GLY A 43 -16.89 17.05 -1.62
C GLY A 43 -18.27 16.55 -2.04
N LEU A 44 -18.77 15.54 -1.35
CA LEU A 44 -20.21 15.29 -1.23
C LEU A 44 -20.54 15.17 0.25
N ASP A 45 -21.46 15.99 0.71
CA ASP A 45 -21.88 16.08 2.10
C ASP A 45 -22.52 14.79 2.62
N GLU A 46 -22.61 14.69 3.94
CA GLU A 46 -23.20 13.57 4.65
C GLU A 46 -24.72 13.51 4.41
N GLU A 47 -25.20 12.50 3.69
CA GLU A 47 -26.59 12.06 3.83
C GLU A 47 -26.73 11.33 5.19
N PRO A 48 -27.54 11.83 6.13
CA PRO A 48 -27.83 11.11 7.37
C PRO A 48 -28.67 9.87 7.05
N LEU A 49 -28.67 8.89 7.97
CA LEU A 49 -29.57 7.74 7.89
C LEU A 49 -31.02 8.25 7.97
N LEU A 50 -31.73 8.23 6.84
CA LEU A 50 -33.08 8.80 6.74
C LEU A 50 -34.19 7.83 7.14
N ASP A 51 -35.02 8.34 8.03
CA ASP A 51 -36.33 7.86 8.49
C ASP A 51 -37.35 7.90 7.32
N PRO A 52 -38.18 6.86 7.07
CA PRO A 52 -38.91 6.76 5.80
C PRO A 52 -40.21 7.57 5.77
N SER A 53 -40.24 8.61 4.92
CA SER A 53 -41.47 9.19 4.36
C SER A 53 -41.20 9.69 2.93
N GLY A 54 -42.23 9.72 2.07
CA GLY A 54 -42.12 9.93 0.61
C GLY A 54 -41.47 11.26 0.16
N VAL A 55 -41.31 11.55 -1.13
CA VAL A 55 -42.23 11.28 -2.26
C VAL A 55 -41.45 11.15 -3.59
N ASP A 56 -42.09 10.58 -4.61
CA ASP A 56 -41.59 10.34 -5.96
C ASP A 56 -41.10 11.59 -6.74
N ASN A 57 -40.25 11.38 -7.76
CA ASN A 57 -40.38 12.04 -9.07
C ASN A 57 -39.55 11.33 -10.17
N GLU A 58 -40.10 11.33 -11.38
CA GLU A 58 -39.58 10.68 -12.61
C GLU A 58 -38.73 11.62 -13.50
N PHE A 59 -38.36 11.13 -14.70
CA PHE A 59 -37.84 11.84 -15.89
C PHE A 59 -36.33 12.19 -15.92
N ASP A 60 -35.59 12.08 -17.05
CA ASP A 60 -35.90 11.55 -18.40
C ASP A 60 -34.62 10.98 -19.07
N ASN A 61 -34.77 10.12 -20.09
CA ASN A 61 -33.68 9.61 -20.93
C ASN A 61 -33.71 10.23 -22.34
N THR A 62 -32.64 10.91 -22.78
CA THR A 62 -32.34 11.00 -24.22
C THR A 62 -30.84 11.19 -24.48
N PRO A 63 -30.21 10.41 -25.40
CA PRO A 63 -28.79 10.56 -25.73
C PRO A 63 -28.55 11.58 -26.86
N LEU A 64 -27.39 12.26 -26.83
CA LEU A 64 -26.93 13.13 -27.92
C LEU A 64 -25.86 12.45 -28.79
N ASN A 65 -25.94 12.74 -30.09
CA ASN A 65 -25.24 12.04 -31.17
C ASN A 65 -23.84 12.60 -31.47
N GLN A 66 -22.99 11.68 -31.98
CA GLN A 66 -22.07 11.83 -33.12
C GLN A 66 -21.30 13.14 -33.32
N VAL A 67 -19.97 13.03 -33.34
CA VAL A 67 -19.12 13.88 -34.20
C VAL A 67 -18.22 12.96 -35.02
N ASP A 68 -18.33 13.09 -36.34
CA ASP A 68 -17.42 12.51 -37.35
C ASP A 68 -16.05 13.19 -37.24
N ASP A 69 -14.94 12.45 -37.39
CA ASP A 69 -13.70 13.10 -37.83
C ASP A 69 -12.84 12.22 -38.75
N LYS A 70 -12.43 12.81 -39.87
CA LYS A 70 -11.83 12.09 -41.01
C LYS A 70 -10.33 12.35 -41.05
N ARG A 71 -9.51 11.29 -41.16
CA ARG A 71 -8.07 11.42 -41.43
C ARG A 71 -7.62 10.55 -42.61
N PRO A 72 -6.88 11.10 -43.59
CA PRO A 72 -6.49 10.37 -44.80
C PRO A 72 -5.34 9.36 -44.57
N PRO A 73 -5.19 8.35 -45.45
CA PRO A 73 -4.20 7.28 -45.30
C PRO A 73 -2.78 7.74 -45.66
N SER A 74 -1.79 7.13 -45.03
CA SER A 74 -0.36 7.26 -45.39
C SER A 74 0.13 6.02 -46.14
N PRO A 75 1.09 6.16 -47.09
CA PRO A 75 1.33 5.15 -48.12
C PRO A 75 2.21 3.98 -47.68
N SER A 76 2.01 2.83 -48.32
CA SER A 76 2.86 1.64 -48.22
C SER A 76 4.15 1.78 -49.01
N THR A 77 5.30 1.45 -48.41
CA THR A 77 6.52 1.10 -49.16
C THR A 77 7.05 -0.25 -48.67
N SER A 78 7.29 -1.14 -49.62
CA SER A 78 7.74 -2.52 -49.40
C SER A 78 9.17 -2.67 -49.91
N GLU A 79 10.12 -3.04 -49.06
CA GLU A 79 11.40 -3.61 -49.50
C GLU A 79 12.02 -4.51 -48.41
N PRO A 80 12.59 -5.69 -48.76
CA PRO A 80 13.07 -6.66 -47.77
C PRO A 80 14.54 -6.44 -47.36
N PRO A 81 14.92 -6.68 -46.08
CA PRO A 81 16.29 -6.48 -45.62
C PRO A 81 17.26 -7.60 -46.09
N PRO A 82 18.56 -7.28 -46.29
CA PRO A 82 19.54 -8.18 -46.89
C PRO A 82 19.99 -9.34 -45.99
N LYS A 83 20.46 -10.42 -46.64
CA LYS A 83 20.86 -11.70 -46.00
C LYS A 83 22.06 -11.53 -45.05
N LYS A 84 21.93 -12.07 -43.83
CA LYS A 84 22.99 -12.08 -42.80
C LYS A 84 24.22 -12.89 -43.26
N ARG A 85 25.41 -12.29 -43.21
CA ARG A 85 26.69 -13.02 -43.28
C ARG A 85 26.86 -13.91 -42.03
N LYS A 86 27.24 -15.17 -42.22
CA LYS A 86 27.70 -16.04 -41.12
C LYS A 86 29.01 -15.48 -40.56
N ARG A 87 29.13 -15.41 -39.23
CA ARG A 87 30.39 -15.11 -38.53
C ARG A 87 30.84 -16.39 -37.83
N ASN A 88 32.09 -16.78 -38.02
CA ASN A 88 32.60 -18.11 -37.68
C ASN A 88 32.45 -18.43 -36.18
N ASP A 89 32.16 -19.70 -35.90
CA ASP A 89 32.09 -20.24 -34.54
C ASP A 89 33.48 -20.23 -33.88
N VAL A 90 33.60 -19.52 -32.76
CA VAL A 90 34.67 -19.74 -31.78
C VAL A 90 34.08 -20.60 -30.68
N ILE A 91 34.48 -21.87 -30.63
CA ILE A 91 34.00 -22.82 -29.62
C ILE A 91 34.62 -22.44 -28.27
N PHE A 92 33.81 -21.84 -27.39
CA PHE A 92 34.07 -21.80 -25.95
C PHE A 92 33.27 -22.92 -25.27
N GLU A 93 33.97 -23.98 -24.87
CA GLU A 93 33.41 -25.06 -24.04
C GLU A 93 33.15 -24.60 -22.59
N ASP A 94 32.06 -23.86 -22.32
CA ASP A 94 31.62 -23.66 -20.92
C ASP A 94 30.13 -23.32 -20.69
N VAL A 95 29.23 -23.69 -21.61
CA VAL A 95 27.82 -23.22 -21.57
C VAL A 95 26.84 -24.21 -20.89
N VAL A 96 27.14 -25.52 -20.85
CA VAL A 96 26.18 -26.57 -20.44
C VAL A 96 25.75 -26.45 -18.96
N ALA A 97 26.67 -26.09 -18.07
CA ALA A 97 26.38 -25.95 -16.64
C ALA A 97 25.41 -24.78 -16.34
N THR A 98 25.47 -23.69 -17.11
CA THR A 98 24.64 -22.50 -16.89
C THR A 98 23.19 -22.73 -17.31
N GLY A 99 22.96 -23.44 -18.44
CA GLY A 99 21.62 -23.79 -18.92
C GLY A 99 20.85 -24.67 -17.93
N ARG A 100 21.50 -25.71 -17.38
CA ARG A 100 20.89 -26.62 -16.40
C ARG A 100 20.54 -25.90 -15.09
N ARG A 101 21.39 -24.99 -14.61
CA ARG A 101 21.12 -24.14 -13.43
C ARG A 101 19.99 -23.14 -13.70
N ARG A 102 19.99 -22.42 -14.83
CA ARG A 102 18.90 -21.50 -15.23
C ARG A 102 17.55 -22.23 -15.34
N GLY A 103 17.55 -23.44 -15.92
CA GLY A 103 16.36 -24.31 -15.97
C GLY A 103 15.85 -24.70 -14.58
N CYS A 104 16.75 -25.05 -13.64
CA CYS A 104 16.39 -25.34 -12.25
C CYS A 104 15.78 -24.11 -11.54
N HIS A 105 16.41 -22.93 -11.66
CA HIS A 105 15.87 -21.69 -11.08
C HIS A 105 14.52 -21.30 -11.66
N ARG A 106 14.33 -21.40 -12.99
CA ARG A 106 13.03 -21.16 -13.65
C ARG A 106 11.96 -22.14 -13.16
N ARG A 107 12.23 -23.45 -13.14
CA ARG A 107 11.30 -24.47 -12.61
C ARG A 107 10.93 -24.21 -11.14
N ARG A 108 11.92 -23.84 -10.32
CA ARG A 108 11.70 -23.46 -8.91
C ARG A 108 10.84 -22.21 -8.79
N SER A 109 11.08 -21.18 -9.60
CA SER A 109 10.28 -19.95 -9.62
C SER A 109 8.82 -20.24 -9.99
N VAL A 110 8.58 -20.99 -11.08
CA VAL A 110 7.23 -21.42 -11.50
C VAL A 110 6.53 -22.24 -10.41
N LYS A 111 7.23 -23.19 -9.76
CA LYS A 111 6.67 -23.97 -8.65
C LYS A 111 6.29 -23.07 -7.46
N LEU A 112 7.12 -22.08 -7.13
CA LEU A 112 6.85 -21.13 -6.05
C LEU A 112 5.66 -20.22 -6.38
N ALA A 113 5.57 -19.71 -7.61
CA ALA A 113 4.43 -18.92 -8.06
C ALA A 113 3.11 -19.73 -8.02
N ALA A 114 3.15 -20.99 -8.44
CA ALA A 114 2.00 -21.91 -8.35
C ALA A 114 1.61 -22.20 -6.89
N GLN A 115 2.57 -22.41 -6.00
CA GLN A 115 2.32 -22.57 -4.56
C GLN A 115 1.73 -21.29 -3.95
N LYS A 116 2.26 -20.11 -4.27
CA LYS A 116 1.74 -18.81 -3.82
C LYS A 116 0.30 -18.58 -4.32
N LYS A 117 0.01 -18.89 -5.58
CA LYS A 117 -1.36 -18.81 -6.14
C LYS A 117 -2.34 -19.73 -5.41
N LYS A 118 -1.91 -20.92 -4.96
CA LYS A 118 -2.77 -21.90 -4.29
C LYS A 118 -2.95 -21.64 -2.79
N HIS A 119 -1.91 -21.20 -2.09
CA HIS A 119 -1.87 -21.14 -0.62
C HIS A 119 -1.65 -19.72 -0.05
N GLY A 120 -1.51 -18.69 -0.89
CA GLY A 120 -0.98 -17.40 -0.48
C GLY A 120 0.52 -17.47 -0.18
N HIS A 121 1.09 -16.40 0.37
CA HIS A 121 2.48 -16.42 0.80
C HIS A 121 2.64 -17.27 2.07
N VAL A 122 3.31 -18.41 1.96
CA VAL A 122 3.66 -19.25 3.12
C VAL A 122 5.12 -19.00 3.50
N PRO A 123 5.42 -18.44 4.69
CA PRO A 123 6.79 -18.19 5.11
C PRO A 123 7.61 -19.48 5.20
N ARG A 124 8.87 -19.41 4.74
CA ARG A 124 9.80 -20.55 4.86
C ARG A 124 10.40 -20.59 6.27
N LYS A 125 10.73 -21.79 6.76
CA LYS A 125 11.50 -21.97 8.01
C LYS A 125 12.75 -21.08 8.08
N SER A 126 13.53 -21.01 7.00
CA SER A 126 14.71 -20.13 6.92
C SER A 126 14.39 -18.63 6.95
N THR A 127 13.18 -18.22 6.52
CA THR A 127 12.72 -16.82 6.61
C THR A 127 12.37 -16.50 8.07
N ILE A 128 11.69 -17.42 8.75
CA ILE A 128 11.34 -17.31 10.17
C ILE A 128 12.62 -17.26 11.03
N GLU A 129 13.57 -18.17 10.79
CA GLU A 129 14.87 -18.20 11.48
C GLU A 129 15.69 -16.91 11.27
N LYS A 130 15.57 -16.27 10.10
CA LYS A 130 16.32 -15.05 9.77
C LYS A 130 15.63 -13.76 10.23
N HIS A 131 14.29 -13.73 10.27
CA HIS A 131 13.52 -12.48 10.43
C HIS A 131 12.57 -12.45 11.63
N VAL A 132 12.27 -13.59 12.26
CA VAL A 132 11.46 -13.68 13.48
C VAL A 132 12.34 -13.99 14.69
N LYS A 133 13.17 -15.06 14.64
CA LYS A 133 14.02 -15.45 15.78
C LYS A 133 14.95 -14.33 16.31
N PRO A 134 15.59 -13.48 15.47
CA PRO A 134 16.39 -12.36 15.96
C PRO A 134 15.61 -11.04 16.12
N ALA A 135 14.28 -11.06 15.91
CA ALA A 135 13.45 -9.87 16.12
C ALA A 135 13.29 -9.59 17.62
N VAL A 136 13.22 -8.30 17.97
CA VAL A 136 12.92 -7.87 19.35
C VAL A 136 11.66 -7.02 19.28
N HIS A 137 10.60 -7.47 19.94
CA HIS A 137 9.37 -6.71 20.03
C HIS A 137 9.53 -5.52 21.00
N ILE A 138 8.73 -4.48 20.79
CA ILE A 138 8.72 -3.28 21.61
C ILE A 138 7.33 -3.20 22.25
N PRO A 139 7.22 -3.38 23.58
CA PRO A 139 5.95 -3.32 24.27
C PRO A 139 5.46 -1.87 24.39
N ALA A 140 4.16 -1.67 24.21
CA ALA A 140 3.45 -0.42 24.48
C ALA A 140 2.46 -0.66 25.65
N PRO A 141 2.94 -0.72 26.91
CA PRO A 141 2.16 -1.21 28.05
C PRO A 141 0.97 -0.32 28.45
N LEU A 142 0.98 0.95 28.02
CA LEU A 142 -0.11 1.91 28.23
C LEU A 142 -1.09 1.97 27.04
N PHE A 143 -0.86 1.19 26.00
CA PHE A 143 -1.70 1.13 24.81
C PHE A 143 -2.46 -0.19 24.75
N ASP A 144 -3.72 -0.10 24.41
CA ASP A 144 -4.62 -1.24 24.25
C ASP A 144 -5.33 -1.09 22.91
N THR A 145 -5.10 -2.03 21.99
CA THR A 145 -5.78 -2.00 20.69
C THR A 145 -7.29 -2.17 20.81
N LEU A 146 -7.83 -2.64 21.95
CA LEU A 146 -9.28 -2.77 22.18
C LEU A 146 -10.05 -1.45 22.04
N PHE A 147 -9.45 -0.34 22.49
CA PHE A 147 -10.08 0.99 22.52
C PHE A 147 -9.75 1.85 21.31
N LEU A 148 -9.30 1.24 20.21
CA LEU A 148 -9.04 1.95 18.97
C LEU A 148 -10.33 2.50 18.32
N PRO A 149 -10.27 3.66 17.64
CA PRO A 149 -11.46 4.43 17.26
C PRO A 149 -12.18 3.88 16.01
N THR A 150 -13.08 2.91 16.19
CA THR A 150 -13.90 2.32 15.12
C THR A 150 -15.35 2.78 15.12
N THR A 151 -16.04 2.66 13.97
CA THR A 151 -17.51 2.65 13.93
C THR A 151 -18.05 1.38 14.58
N SER A 152 -19.35 1.37 14.92
CA SER A 152 -20.06 0.20 15.44
C SER A 152 -19.97 -1.02 14.53
N SER A 153 -19.96 -0.81 13.20
CA SER A 153 -19.86 -1.88 12.20
C SER A 153 -18.44 -2.40 11.95
N ALA A 154 -17.42 -1.72 12.48
CA ALA A 154 -16.00 -2.03 12.31
C ALA A 154 -15.51 -2.18 10.85
N TYR A 155 -16.23 -1.62 9.87
CA TYR A 155 -15.75 -1.47 8.48
C TYR A 155 -15.11 -0.11 8.20
N LEU A 156 -15.32 0.89 9.07
CA LEU A 156 -14.73 2.21 8.99
C LEU A 156 -14.15 2.61 10.35
N ALA A 157 -13.12 3.45 10.35
CA ALA A 157 -12.70 4.11 11.58
C ALA A 157 -13.51 5.40 11.79
N LYS A 158 -13.64 5.85 13.04
CA LYS A 158 -14.24 7.15 13.33
C LYS A 158 -13.41 8.27 12.72
N ASN A 159 -14.01 9.39 12.34
CA ASN A 159 -13.25 10.58 11.95
C ASN A 159 -12.39 11.13 13.11
N GLU A 160 -11.44 12.01 12.79
CA GLU A 160 -10.73 12.77 13.81
C GLU A 160 -11.66 13.81 14.43
N THR A 161 -11.75 13.83 15.77
CA THR A 161 -12.60 14.80 16.47
C THR A 161 -12.09 16.23 16.22
N PRO A 162 -12.92 17.29 16.30
CA PRO A 162 -12.48 18.67 16.09
C PRO A 162 -11.24 19.06 16.89
N THR A 163 -11.05 18.50 18.08
CA THR A 163 -9.86 18.71 18.92
C THR A 163 -8.61 18.00 18.39
N GLU A 164 -8.76 16.84 17.73
CA GLU A 164 -7.68 16.18 16.99
C GLU A 164 -7.36 16.92 15.67
N THR A 165 -8.38 17.41 14.97
CA THR A 165 -8.22 18.18 13.71
C THR A 165 -7.59 19.56 13.96
N ARG A 166 -7.82 20.17 15.12
CA ARG A 166 -7.25 21.47 15.56
C ARG A 166 -5.75 21.34 15.89
N GLY A 167 -4.96 21.16 14.84
CA GLY A 167 -3.55 20.83 14.89
C GLY A 167 -3.12 19.78 13.86
N ALA A 168 -4.05 19.20 13.08
CA ALA A 168 -3.72 18.23 12.04
C ALA A 168 -2.72 18.79 11.02
N LYS A 169 -2.96 20.02 10.53
CA LYS A 169 -2.08 20.76 9.60
C LYS A 169 -0.80 21.33 10.25
N LYS A 170 -0.30 20.77 11.35
CA LYS A 170 0.95 21.19 12.01
C LYS A 170 2.15 20.32 11.58
N ARG A 171 3.27 20.98 11.26
CA ARG A 171 4.62 20.38 11.20
C ARG A 171 5.14 20.15 12.62
N TYR A 172 5.64 18.95 12.90
CA TYR A 172 6.27 18.60 14.18
C TYR A 172 7.75 18.29 14.01
N SER A 173 8.58 18.82 14.90
CA SER A 173 9.98 18.40 15.06
C SER A 173 10.13 17.28 16.09
N LEU A 174 11.22 16.52 15.99
CA LEU A 174 11.54 15.46 16.97
C LEU A 174 11.65 16.03 18.39
N LYS A 175 12.24 17.24 18.54
CA LYS A 175 12.39 17.93 19.83
C LYS A 175 11.05 18.29 20.47
N GLU A 176 10.03 18.64 19.68
CA GLU A 176 8.68 18.89 20.20
C GLU A 176 8.00 17.59 20.63
N LEU A 177 8.09 16.53 19.83
CA LEU A 177 7.46 15.23 20.15
C LEU A 177 8.03 14.65 21.46
N LEU A 178 9.35 14.72 21.65
CA LEU A 178 9.99 14.32 22.91
C LEU A 178 9.46 15.12 24.12
N LYS A 179 9.26 16.45 23.96
CA LYS A 179 8.62 17.29 25.00
C LYS A 179 7.15 16.92 25.26
N LEU A 180 6.43 16.38 24.28
CA LEU A 180 5.07 15.87 24.42
C LEU A 180 5.00 14.45 25.01
N GLY A 181 6.15 13.90 25.46
CA GLY A 181 6.26 12.58 26.05
C GLY A 181 6.26 11.44 25.02
N PHE A 182 6.67 11.69 23.76
CA PHE A 182 6.87 10.61 22.79
C PHE A 182 8.17 9.88 23.07
N THR A 183 8.16 8.55 22.93
CA THR A 183 9.37 7.74 22.96
C THR A 183 9.98 7.66 21.56
N LYS A 184 11.26 8.03 21.41
CA LYS A 184 12.02 7.80 20.17
C LYS A 184 12.47 6.35 20.12
N ILE A 185 12.21 5.70 18.99
CA ILE A 185 12.74 4.37 18.66
C ILE A 185 13.73 4.53 17.51
N GLU A 186 15.02 4.40 17.82
CA GLU A 186 16.06 4.27 16.79
C GLU A 186 15.88 2.94 16.05
N TRP A 187 15.97 2.99 14.73
CA TRP A 187 15.81 1.82 13.87
C TRP A 187 16.61 1.98 12.57
N ASP A 188 17.32 0.91 12.21
CA ASP A 188 18.23 0.83 11.06
C ASP A 188 17.51 0.51 9.74
N GLY A 189 16.22 0.20 9.78
CA GLY A 189 15.45 -0.30 8.63
C GLY A 189 15.57 -1.81 8.42
N ILE A 190 16.52 -2.49 9.09
CA ILE A 190 16.96 -3.85 8.74
C ILE A 190 16.34 -4.88 9.67
N ALA A 191 16.44 -4.69 10.99
CA ALA A 191 15.94 -5.64 11.97
C ALA A 191 14.41 -5.52 12.11
N ALA A 192 13.68 -6.64 12.09
CA ALA A 192 12.25 -6.60 12.38
C ALA A 192 12.03 -6.17 13.85
N ARG A 193 11.21 -5.15 14.06
CA ARG A 193 10.88 -4.61 15.39
C ARG A 193 9.36 -4.47 15.54
N PRO A 194 8.66 -5.57 15.88
CA PRO A 194 7.22 -5.57 16.11
C PRO A 194 6.85 -4.63 17.26
N LEU A 195 5.75 -3.90 17.11
CA LEU A 195 5.12 -3.18 18.21
C LEU A 195 3.98 -4.04 18.77
N ALA A 196 4.00 -4.30 20.07
CA ALA A 196 3.00 -5.10 20.77
C ALA A 196 2.24 -4.25 21.78
N ASP A 197 0.92 -4.43 21.88
CA ASP A 197 0.09 -3.73 22.87
C ASP A 197 0.18 -4.38 24.26
N ARG A 198 -0.55 -3.84 25.25
CA ARG A 198 -0.54 -4.36 26.63
C ARG A 198 -1.00 -5.81 26.79
N HIS A 199 -1.66 -6.40 25.78
CA HIS A 199 -2.09 -7.80 25.74
C HIS A 199 -1.16 -8.65 24.87
N GLY A 200 0.01 -8.13 24.50
CA GLY A 200 0.97 -8.80 23.64
C GLY A 200 0.56 -8.89 22.17
N ARG A 201 -0.53 -8.24 21.73
CA ARG A 201 -0.97 -8.29 20.32
C ARG A 201 -0.03 -7.46 19.46
N ILE A 202 0.63 -8.09 18.49
CA ILE A 202 1.49 -7.41 17.51
C ILE A 202 0.58 -6.62 16.57
N PHE A 203 0.64 -5.29 16.67
CA PHE A 203 -0.21 -4.39 15.89
C PHE A 203 0.55 -3.69 14.75
N ALA A 204 1.88 -3.63 14.79
CA ALA A 204 2.69 -3.12 13.68
C ALA A 204 4.06 -3.81 13.57
N ASN A 205 4.63 -3.91 12.36
CA ASN A 205 5.97 -4.48 12.15
C ASN A 205 6.68 -3.92 10.88
N LYS A 206 8.02 -4.04 10.76
CA LYS A 206 8.86 -3.16 9.90
C LYS A 206 10.03 -3.87 9.16
N TYR A 207 10.42 -3.42 7.94
CA TYR A 207 11.41 -4.06 7.01
C TYR A 207 12.08 -3.09 5.96
N GLN A 208 12.83 -3.52 4.90
CA GLN A 208 13.44 -2.64 3.84
C GLN A 208 13.55 -3.18 2.35
N GLN A 209 13.36 -2.34 1.30
CA GLN A 209 13.96 -2.46 -0.09
C GLN A 209 13.94 -1.14 -0.96
N THR A 210 14.57 -1.08 -2.15
CA THR A 210 15.19 0.13 -2.84
C THR A 210 14.29 1.12 -3.67
N SER A 211 14.89 2.15 -4.34
CA SER A 211 14.37 3.54 -4.57
C SER A 211 14.13 4.07 -6.01
N PHE A 212 13.27 5.11 -6.17
CA PHE A 212 13.01 5.91 -7.40
C PHE A 212 12.60 7.40 -7.12
N PRO A 213 12.62 8.31 -8.12
CA PRO A 213 12.04 9.68 -8.11
C PRO A 213 10.81 9.85 -9.07
N ALA A 214 10.17 11.02 -9.33
CA ALA A 214 9.72 12.16 -8.49
C ALA A 214 8.91 13.22 -9.32
N ALA A 215 7.83 13.82 -8.79
CA ALA A 215 7.16 15.09 -9.21
C ALA A 215 6.04 15.47 -8.21
N PHE A 216 5.63 16.75 -8.10
CA PHE A 216 4.75 17.28 -7.03
C PHE A 216 3.38 17.80 -7.50
N ARG A 217 2.38 17.76 -6.59
CA ARG A 217 1.16 18.62 -6.53
C ARG A 217 0.67 18.75 -5.07
N ASN A 218 -0.39 19.50 -4.82
CA ASN A 218 -1.02 19.65 -3.49
C ASN A 218 -1.97 18.47 -3.18
N HIS A 219 -2.04 18.05 -1.91
CA HIS A 219 -2.97 17.02 -1.44
C HIS A 219 -3.42 17.29 0.01
N ARG A 220 -4.63 16.85 0.38
CA ARG A 220 -5.22 17.13 1.72
C ARG A 220 -4.35 16.72 2.91
N ARG A 221 -3.47 15.72 2.73
CA ARG A 221 -2.60 15.16 3.78
C ARG A 221 -1.20 15.75 3.80
N GLY A 222 -0.84 16.61 2.86
CA GLY A 222 0.51 17.18 2.72
C GLY A 222 0.79 17.62 1.28
N LEU A 223 1.86 18.37 1.08
CA LEU A 223 2.21 18.96 -0.21
C LEU A 223 2.95 17.93 -1.09
N PHE A 224 2.21 16.95 -1.62
CA PHE A 224 2.73 15.90 -2.49
C PHE A 224 1.65 15.33 -3.44
N ALA A 225 2.05 14.82 -4.61
CA ALA A 225 1.13 14.13 -5.51
C ALA A 225 0.85 12.71 -5.00
N ALA A 226 -0.42 12.28 -5.02
CA ALA A 226 -0.82 10.96 -4.54
C ALA A 226 -1.61 10.20 -5.63
N ILE A 227 -0.92 9.33 -6.38
CA ILE A 227 -1.55 8.50 -7.40
C ILE A 227 -2.15 7.27 -6.71
N ASN A 228 -3.46 7.26 -6.50
CA ASN A 228 -4.19 6.14 -5.92
C ASN A 228 -4.70 5.22 -7.03
N VAL A 229 -4.39 3.92 -6.94
CA VAL A 229 -4.86 2.90 -7.87
C VAL A 229 -5.40 1.68 -7.15
N GLY A 230 -6.33 0.98 -7.79
CA GLY A 230 -6.82 -0.31 -7.32
C GLY A 230 -8.33 -0.40 -7.18
N LEU A 231 -8.76 -1.51 -6.60
CA LEU A 231 -10.16 -1.80 -6.42
C LEU A 231 -10.70 -1.09 -5.16
N THR A 232 -11.69 -0.22 -5.33
CA THR A 232 -12.41 0.44 -4.24
C THR A 232 -13.91 0.17 -4.32
N ARG A 233 -14.66 0.69 -3.35
CA ARG A 233 -16.10 0.90 -3.46
C ARG A 233 -16.46 2.14 -2.66
N GLY A 234 -16.98 3.16 -3.35
CA GLY A 234 -17.51 4.36 -2.70
C GLY A 234 -18.83 4.09 -1.96
N THR A 235 -19.26 5.04 -1.13
CA THR A 235 -20.62 5.07 -0.59
C THR A 235 -21.62 5.08 -1.75
N GLY A 236 -22.76 4.40 -1.61
CA GLY A 236 -23.77 4.27 -2.68
C GLY A 236 -23.39 3.36 -3.86
N GLN A 237 -22.11 3.11 -4.15
CA GLN A 237 -21.71 2.29 -5.30
C GLN A 237 -22.19 0.83 -5.18
N ALA A 238 -22.98 0.40 -6.17
CA ALA A 238 -23.59 -0.93 -6.24
C ALA A 238 -22.58 -2.07 -6.46
N LYS A 239 -21.42 -1.78 -7.06
CA LYS A 239 -20.33 -2.74 -7.31
C LYS A 239 -18.97 -2.09 -7.03
N PRO A 240 -17.94 -2.88 -6.72
CA PRO A 240 -16.55 -2.41 -6.69
C PRO A 240 -16.11 -1.77 -8.02
N THR A 241 -15.29 -0.73 -7.94
CA THR A 241 -14.82 0.08 -9.09
C THR A 241 -13.30 0.20 -9.08
N TRP A 242 -12.70 0.38 -10.27
CA TRP A 242 -11.26 0.56 -10.42
C TRP A 242 -10.88 2.04 -10.35
N LEU A 243 -10.00 2.39 -9.41
CA LEU A 243 -9.25 3.64 -9.40
C LEU A 243 -8.04 3.47 -10.32
N ASP A 244 -7.95 4.33 -11.33
CA ASP A 244 -6.90 4.33 -12.37
C ASP A 244 -5.77 5.34 -12.11
N GLY A 245 -5.93 6.25 -11.15
CA GLY A 245 -5.00 7.34 -10.88
C GLY A 245 -5.36 8.64 -11.62
N GLY A 246 -6.52 8.71 -12.27
CA GLY A 246 -7.02 9.90 -12.96
C GLY A 246 -6.10 10.36 -14.09
N GLU A 247 -5.77 11.65 -14.10
CA GLU A 247 -4.84 12.26 -15.06
C GLU A 247 -3.45 11.59 -15.10
N TYR A 248 -3.07 10.88 -14.02
CA TYR A 248 -1.79 10.19 -13.90
C TYR A 248 -1.87 8.71 -14.24
N SER A 249 -2.97 8.23 -14.84
CA SER A 249 -3.18 6.82 -15.17
C SER A 249 -2.02 6.19 -15.97
N GLU A 250 -1.44 6.86 -16.97
CA GLU A 250 -0.25 6.35 -17.68
C GLU A 250 1.00 6.20 -16.78
N VAL A 251 1.18 7.10 -15.80
CA VAL A 251 2.25 6.98 -14.79
C VAL A 251 1.96 5.80 -13.88
N ALA A 252 0.70 5.65 -13.47
CA ALA A 252 0.25 4.57 -12.62
C ALA A 252 0.43 3.20 -13.27
N GLU A 253 0.06 3.04 -14.54
CA GLU A 253 0.26 1.81 -15.31
C GLU A 253 1.75 1.43 -15.42
N ARG A 254 2.63 2.41 -15.67
CA ARG A 254 4.09 2.18 -15.69
C ARG A 254 4.61 1.74 -14.33
N LEU A 255 4.14 2.35 -13.23
CA LEU A 255 4.52 1.96 -11.87
C LEU A 255 3.97 0.57 -11.47
N LEU A 256 2.75 0.22 -11.92
CA LEU A 256 2.18 -1.13 -11.72
C LEU A 256 2.89 -2.21 -12.55
N ALA A 257 3.43 -1.85 -13.72
CA ALA A 257 4.23 -2.73 -14.56
C ALA A 257 5.70 -2.86 -14.10
N ASP A 258 6.21 -1.90 -13.31
CA ASP A 258 7.60 -1.88 -12.87
C ASP A 258 7.96 -3.09 -11.99
N GLN A 259 9.10 -3.72 -12.27
CA GLN A 259 9.50 -4.96 -11.61
C GLN A 259 9.93 -4.74 -10.15
N ASP A 260 10.53 -3.60 -9.83
CA ASP A 260 10.98 -3.29 -8.48
C ASP A 260 9.83 -2.84 -7.58
N ILE A 261 8.87 -2.09 -8.11
CA ILE A 261 7.58 -1.84 -7.44
C ILE A 261 6.84 -3.16 -7.17
N ASN A 262 6.81 -4.09 -8.13
CA ASN A 262 6.23 -5.42 -7.90
C ASN A 262 6.95 -6.22 -6.80
N ARG A 263 8.29 -6.10 -6.69
CA ARG A 263 9.07 -6.70 -5.60
C ARG A 263 8.76 -6.05 -4.25
N MET A 264 8.61 -4.72 -4.20
CA MET A 264 8.18 -4.01 -3.01
C MET A 264 6.78 -4.47 -2.58
N ALA A 265 5.86 -4.61 -3.53
CA ALA A 265 4.51 -5.07 -3.29
C ALA A 265 4.47 -6.49 -2.68
N GLU A 266 5.18 -7.44 -3.31
CA GLU A 266 5.35 -8.81 -2.82
C GLU A 266 6.08 -8.87 -1.46
N PHE A 267 6.98 -7.93 -1.18
CA PHE A 267 7.70 -7.90 0.09
C PHE A 267 6.79 -7.51 1.26
N ALA A 268 5.89 -6.55 1.07
CA ALA A 268 4.87 -6.22 2.06
C ALA A 268 3.82 -7.34 2.22
N ASP A 269 3.44 -8.01 1.12
CA ASP A 269 2.59 -9.22 1.15
C ASP A 269 3.23 -10.35 1.99
N SER A 270 4.51 -10.63 1.75
CA SER A 270 5.31 -11.60 2.50
C SER A 270 5.39 -11.25 4.00
N ALA A 271 5.61 -9.97 4.31
CA ALA A 271 5.68 -9.48 5.69
C ALA A 271 4.31 -9.57 6.39
N PHE A 272 3.22 -9.34 5.68
CA PHE A 272 1.88 -9.45 6.24
C PHE A 272 1.56 -10.91 6.59
N ALA A 273 1.78 -11.84 5.65
CA ALA A 273 1.60 -13.27 5.89
C ALA A 273 2.48 -13.82 7.03
N LEU A 274 3.67 -13.27 7.22
CA LEU A 274 4.59 -13.69 8.29
C LEU A 274 4.16 -13.24 9.69
N TRP A 275 3.56 -12.04 9.83
CA TRP A 275 3.32 -11.44 11.16
C TRP A 275 1.85 -11.40 11.58
N ALA A 276 0.90 -11.52 10.65
CA ALA A 276 -0.51 -11.67 10.95
C ALA A 276 -1.18 -12.69 10.02
N PRO A 277 -0.76 -13.98 10.02
CA PRO A 277 -1.28 -15.01 9.12
C PRO A 277 -2.81 -15.13 9.12
N ARG A 278 -3.48 -15.10 10.29
CA ARG A 278 -4.95 -15.13 10.38
C ARG A 278 -5.60 -13.98 9.59
N LYS A 279 -5.02 -12.78 9.68
CA LYS A 279 -5.52 -11.56 9.03
C LYS A 279 -5.15 -11.50 7.54
N TYR A 280 -3.99 -12.00 7.17
CA TYR A 280 -3.59 -12.20 5.77
C TYR A 280 -4.56 -13.15 5.06
N ASP A 281 -4.91 -14.25 5.73
CA ASP A 281 -5.90 -15.22 5.25
C ASP A 281 -7.29 -14.59 5.09
N HIS A 282 -7.75 -13.77 6.05
CA HIS A 282 -8.98 -12.97 5.92
C HIS A 282 -8.99 -12.06 4.69
N TYR A 283 -7.87 -11.38 4.38
CA TYR A 283 -7.75 -10.56 3.16
C TYR A 283 -7.80 -11.43 1.89
N ARG A 284 -7.09 -12.57 1.89
CA ARG A 284 -7.07 -13.50 0.75
C ARG A 284 -8.45 -14.11 0.50
N ASP A 285 -9.19 -14.43 1.55
CA ASP A 285 -10.49 -15.10 1.43
C ASP A 285 -11.60 -14.09 1.10
N ASN A 286 -11.51 -12.84 1.57
CA ASN A 286 -12.29 -11.72 1.03
C ASN A 286 -12.03 -11.51 -0.47
N ASN A 287 -10.76 -11.55 -0.90
CA ASN A 287 -10.40 -11.46 -2.31
C ASN A 287 -11.03 -12.59 -3.16
N LYS A 288 -11.10 -13.83 -2.64
CA LYS A 288 -11.82 -14.93 -3.32
C LYS A 288 -13.33 -14.67 -3.41
N LYS A 289 -13.96 -14.15 -2.34
CA LYS A 289 -15.39 -13.76 -2.36
C LYS A 289 -15.64 -12.69 -3.43
N LEU A 290 -14.79 -11.65 -3.49
CA LEU A 290 -14.85 -10.60 -4.52
C LEU A 290 -14.74 -11.20 -5.94
N ASP A 291 -13.75 -12.06 -6.18
CA ASP A 291 -13.53 -12.67 -7.51
C ASP A 291 -14.71 -13.57 -7.95
N ALA A 292 -15.45 -14.16 -7.00
CA ALA A 292 -16.64 -14.96 -7.26
C ALA A 292 -17.90 -14.10 -7.49
N GLN A 293 -18.08 -13.02 -6.71
CA GLN A 293 -19.21 -12.08 -6.83
C GLN A 293 -19.07 -11.14 -8.03
N CYS A 294 -17.84 -10.86 -8.45
CA CYS A 294 -17.50 -10.00 -9.57
C CYS A 294 -16.33 -10.64 -10.36
N PRO A 295 -16.64 -11.52 -11.33
CA PRO A 295 -15.61 -12.09 -12.21
C PRO A 295 -14.90 -11.01 -13.02
N GLY A 296 -13.59 -11.17 -13.21
CA GLY A 296 -12.77 -10.24 -14.02
C GLY A 296 -12.25 -9.00 -13.29
N LEU A 297 -12.41 -8.91 -11.96
CA LEU A 297 -11.86 -7.81 -11.17
C LEU A 297 -10.34 -7.64 -11.34
N ARG A 298 -9.93 -6.38 -11.56
CA ARG A 298 -8.54 -5.97 -11.64
C ARG A 298 -7.96 -5.76 -10.23
N ARG A 299 -6.67 -6.06 -10.04
CA ARG A 299 -5.88 -5.73 -8.84
C ARG A 299 -4.58 -5.01 -9.24
N PRO A 300 -4.00 -4.16 -8.37
CA PRO A 300 -2.69 -3.52 -8.61
C PRO A 300 -1.57 -4.54 -8.90
N PHE A 301 -1.43 -5.55 -8.04
CA PHE A 301 -0.33 -6.53 -8.13
C PHE A 301 -0.90 -7.96 -8.12
N PRO A 302 -1.52 -8.41 -9.22
CA PRO A 302 -2.31 -9.65 -9.27
C PRO A 302 -1.45 -10.89 -9.00
N GLY A 303 -1.83 -11.68 -7.99
CA GLY A 303 -1.06 -12.84 -7.53
C GLY A 303 0.20 -12.51 -6.72
N SER A 304 0.58 -11.23 -6.66
CA SER A 304 1.74 -10.73 -5.92
C SER A 304 1.37 -10.15 -4.55
N SER A 305 0.18 -9.57 -4.41
CA SER A 305 -0.30 -8.90 -3.19
C SER A 305 -1.77 -9.23 -2.88
N VAL A 306 -2.11 -9.36 -1.60
CA VAL A 306 -3.51 -9.41 -1.10
C VAL A 306 -4.17 -8.03 -0.98
N PHE A 307 -3.41 -6.94 -1.09
CA PHE A 307 -3.98 -5.60 -1.01
C PHE A 307 -4.76 -5.24 -2.28
N SER A 308 -5.90 -4.58 -2.09
CA SER A 308 -6.82 -4.24 -3.19
C SER A 308 -6.46 -2.90 -3.84
N CYS A 309 -5.83 -2.00 -3.08
CA CYS A 309 -5.34 -0.70 -3.53
C CYS A 309 -3.85 -0.50 -3.23
N ALA A 310 -3.27 0.45 -3.96
CA ALA A 310 -1.97 1.03 -3.69
C ALA A 310 -2.01 2.55 -3.89
N ALA A 311 -1.12 3.28 -3.21
CA ALA A 311 -0.85 4.68 -3.55
C ALA A 311 0.64 4.92 -3.74
N PHE A 312 0.95 5.61 -4.84
CA PHE A 312 2.26 6.18 -5.09
C PHE A 312 2.23 7.64 -4.65
N ASN A 313 2.80 7.89 -3.47
CA ASN A 313 3.02 9.26 -3.02
C ASN A 313 4.34 9.71 -3.67
N LEU A 314 4.24 10.69 -4.57
CA LEU A 314 5.33 11.24 -5.38
C LEU A 314 5.58 12.72 -5.05
N GLY A 315 6.84 13.14 -5.16
CA GLY A 315 7.32 14.48 -4.81
C GLY A 315 8.62 14.40 -4.02
N LEU A 316 9.49 15.41 -4.11
CA LEU A 316 10.81 15.35 -3.49
C LEU A 316 10.76 15.39 -1.95
N ASN A 317 9.79 16.03 -1.30
CA ASN A 317 9.77 16.14 0.18
C ASN A 317 8.42 15.71 0.76
N ILE A 318 8.09 14.42 0.65
CA ILE A 318 6.83 13.89 1.16
C ILE A 318 6.90 13.71 2.67
N TRP A 319 6.03 14.45 3.34
CA TRP A 319 5.63 14.21 4.72
C TRP A 319 4.13 14.44 4.82
N THR A 320 3.54 13.83 5.84
CA THR A 320 2.09 13.88 6.07
C THR A 320 1.78 14.65 7.34
N PHE A 321 0.69 15.40 7.28
CA PHE A 321 -0.05 15.88 8.45
C PHE A 321 -0.58 14.70 9.28
N ARG A 322 -0.93 14.95 10.54
CA ARG A 322 -1.62 13.94 11.35
C ARG A 322 -2.95 13.61 10.67
N HIS A 323 -3.19 12.31 10.46
CA HIS A 323 -4.44 11.81 9.88
C HIS A 323 -4.67 10.34 10.25
N ARG A 324 -5.86 9.85 9.91
CA ARG A 324 -6.25 8.43 9.90
C ARG A 324 -6.78 8.03 8.53
N ASP A 325 -6.53 6.80 8.09
CA ASP A 325 -7.08 6.24 6.85
C ASP A 325 -8.49 5.69 7.06
N VAL A 326 -9.44 6.55 7.41
CA VAL A 326 -10.75 6.12 7.96
C VAL A 326 -11.57 5.17 7.07
N ARG A 327 -11.32 5.18 5.74
CA ARG A 327 -11.94 4.28 4.75
C ARG A 327 -11.30 2.88 4.68
N ASN A 328 -10.09 2.68 5.22
CA ASN A 328 -9.42 1.39 5.27
C ASN A 328 -10.01 0.48 6.36
N LEU A 329 -9.87 -0.84 6.22
CA LEU A 329 -10.39 -1.79 7.20
C LEU A 329 -9.80 -1.52 8.61
N PRO A 330 -10.62 -1.22 9.65
CA PRO A 330 -10.16 -0.74 10.96
C PRO A 330 -9.19 -1.65 11.73
N TYR A 331 -9.47 -2.96 11.72
CA TYR A 331 -8.61 -4.01 12.29
C TYR A 331 -7.62 -4.58 11.26
N GLY A 332 -7.77 -4.16 10.00
CA GLY A 332 -6.89 -4.48 8.89
C GLY A 332 -5.49 -3.88 9.07
N TRP A 333 -4.58 -4.26 8.18
CA TRP A 333 -3.26 -3.64 8.07
C TRP A 333 -3.13 -2.94 6.71
N CYS A 334 -2.25 -1.95 6.66
CA CYS A 334 -1.78 -1.29 5.45
C CYS A 334 -0.25 -1.31 5.46
N GLY A 335 0.37 -1.52 4.30
CA GLY A 335 1.81 -1.41 4.11
C GLY A 335 2.18 0.02 3.72
N VAL A 336 3.17 0.61 4.37
CA VAL A 336 3.75 1.92 4.03
C VAL A 336 5.25 1.75 3.87
N GLN A 337 5.80 2.12 2.71
CA GLN A 337 7.21 2.00 2.38
C GLN A 337 7.80 3.39 2.07
N ALA A 338 8.77 3.85 2.88
CA ALA A 338 9.55 5.04 2.56
C ALA A 338 10.60 4.74 1.48
N MET A 339 10.95 5.76 0.70
CA MET A 339 11.92 5.74 -0.38
C MET A 339 12.56 7.13 -0.52
N GLY A 340 13.55 7.28 -1.41
CA GLY A 340 14.29 8.52 -1.64
C GLY A 340 15.69 8.51 -1.02
N HIS A 341 16.35 9.67 -1.02
CA HIS A 341 17.68 9.88 -0.44
C HIS A 341 17.61 10.93 0.68
N PHE A 342 17.57 10.49 1.94
CA PHE A 342 17.43 11.37 3.09
C PHE A 342 18.14 10.86 4.35
N ASP A 343 18.56 11.79 5.21
CA ASP A 343 19.11 11.46 6.52
C ASP A 343 17.98 11.14 7.53
N ALA A 344 17.68 9.86 7.65
CA ALA A 344 16.67 9.32 8.57
C ALA A 344 16.96 9.59 10.06
N THR A 345 18.17 10.03 10.43
CA THR A 345 18.49 10.46 11.80
C THR A 345 18.06 11.91 12.07
N LYS A 346 17.93 12.73 11.00
CA LYS A 346 17.58 14.16 11.06
C LYS A 346 16.15 14.47 10.61
N GLY A 347 15.49 13.58 9.88
CA GLY A 347 14.14 13.81 9.34
C GLY A 347 13.43 12.51 8.95
N GLY A 348 12.28 12.62 8.27
CA GLY A 348 11.56 11.48 7.67
C GLY A 348 10.93 10.46 8.65
N HIS A 349 11.09 10.66 9.97
CA HIS A 349 10.61 9.75 11.01
C HIS A 349 9.09 9.52 10.90
N LEU A 350 8.62 8.34 11.29
CA LEU A 350 7.20 8.02 11.38
C LEU A 350 6.69 8.28 12.80
N ILE A 351 5.59 9.01 12.92
CA ILE A 351 4.92 9.36 14.18
C ILE A 351 3.67 8.49 14.30
N LEU A 352 3.50 7.81 15.43
CA LEU A 352 2.34 6.98 15.76
C LEU A 352 1.72 7.53 17.05
N TRP A 353 0.58 8.20 16.92
CA TRP A 353 0.08 9.13 17.93
C TRP A 353 -0.51 8.46 19.17
N GLN A 354 -1.38 7.45 18.99
CA GLN A 354 -2.05 6.75 20.10
C GLN A 354 -1.08 6.04 21.04
N ILE A 355 0.07 5.59 20.51
CA ILE A 355 1.13 4.93 21.29
C ILE A 355 2.24 5.89 21.76
N LYS A 356 2.16 7.18 21.39
CA LYS A 356 3.21 8.18 21.63
C LYS A 356 4.61 7.71 21.23
N VAL A 357 4.75 7.17 20.02
CA VAL A 357 6.03 6.69 19.49
C VAL A 357 6.44 7.49 18.26
N VAL A 358 7.72 7.82 18.17
CA VAL A 358 8.35 8.33 16.95
C VAL A 358 9.50 7.40 16.54
N VAL A 359 9.43 6.86 15.32
CA VAL A 359 10.35 5.83 14.81
C VAL A 359 11.24 6.45 13.74
N GLY A 360 12.55 6.22 13.83
CA GLY A 360 13.44 6.43 12.68
C GLY A 360 12.97 5.56 11.52
N PHE A 361 12.67 6.15 10.36
CA PHE A 361 11.97 5.46 9.27
C PHE A 361 12.74 5.67 7.94
N PRO A 362 13.84 4.92 7.73
CA PRO A 362 14.82 5.22 6.68
C PRO A 362 14.35 4.87 5.26
N ALA A 363 15.13 5.30 4.27
CA ALA A 363 14.87 4.97 2.88
C ALA A 363 14.80 3.45 2.65
N GLY A 364 13.77 3.05 1.92
CA GLY A 364 13.37 1.68 1.67
C GLY A 364 12.51 1.03 2.75
N ALA A 365 12.36 1.67 3.92
CA ALA A 365 11.74 1.02 5.06
C ALA A 365 10.23 0.80 4.90
N LEU A 366 9.76 -0.44 5.14
CA LEU A 366 8.36 -0.84 5.28
C LEU A 366 7.92 -0.70 6.73
N ILE A 367 6.65 -0.33 6.95
CA ILE A 367 5.86 -0.66 8.14
C ILE A 367 4.50 -1.24 7.71
N LEU A 368 4.01 -2.24 8.44
CA LEU A 368 2.62 -2.69 8.43
C LEU A 368 1.94 -2.11 9.68
N LEU A 369 0.77 -1.48 9.55
CA LEU A 369 0.01 -0.92 10.68
C LEU A 369 -1.50 -0.83 10.37
N PRO A 370 -2.39 -0.79 11.38
CA PRO A 370 -3.81 -0.46 11.22
C PRO A 370 -3.99 1.05 11.03
N SER A 371 -3.68 1.55 9.84
CA SER A 371 -3.61 2.99 9.54
C SER A 371 -4.96 3.72 9.61
N ALA A 372 -6.07 2.97 9.56
CA ALA A 372 -7.41 3.48 9.79
C ALA A 372 -7.63 3.93 11.24
N THR A 373 -7.08 3.21 12.21
CA THR A 373 -7.36 3.42 13.63
C THR A 373 -6.21 4.06 14.40
N ILE A 374 -4.96 3.83 13.98
CA ILE A 374 -3.79 4.55 14.50
C ILE A 374 -3.57 5.80 13.65
N ALA A 375 -3.75 6.96 14.28
CA ALA A 375 -3.38 8.24 13.69
C ALA A 375 -1.86 8.31 13.53
N HIS A 376 -1.43 8.76 12.37
CA HIS A 376 -0.03 8.74 11.98
C HIS A 376 0.34 9.95 11.12
N SER A 377 1.63 10.27 11.10
CA SER A 377 2.23 11.35 10.30
C SER A 377 3.73 11.14 10.13
N ASN A 378 4.40 12.02 9.38
CA ASN A 378 5.86 12.01 9.26
C ASN A 378 6.49 13.36 9.64
N ILE A 379 7.67 13.32 10.23
CA ILE A 379 8.55 14.50 10.32
C ILE A 379 9.08 14.77 8.89
N PRO A 380 9.11 16.02 8.41
CA PRO A 380 9.75 16.36 7.13
C PRO A 380 11.22 15.94 7.10
N VAL A 381 11.75 15.72 5.90
CA VAL A 381 13.20 15.55 5.72
C VAL A 381 13.91 16.91 5.72
N GLN A 382 15.25 16.92 5.73
CA GLN A 382 16.02 18.16 5.73
C GLN A 382 15.89 18.92 4.40
N ALA A 383 16.34 20.17 4.36
CA ALA A 383 16.45 20.88 3.09
C ALA A 383 17.49 20.17 2.20
N GLY A 384 17.13 19.83 0.97
CA GLY A 384 17.97 19.06 0.04
C GLY A 384 17.88 17.53 0.20
N ASP A 385 17.21 17.01 1.22
CA ASP A 385 16.87 15.59 1.29
C ASP A 385 15.65 15.27 0.40
N GLU A 386 15.63 14.07 -0.18
CA GLU A 386 14.51 13.55 -0.97
C GLU A 386 13.79 12.39 -0.28
N ARG A 387 12.45 12.43 -0.19
CA ARG A 387 11.63 11.34 0.34
C ARG A 387 10.32 11.17 -0.41
N VAL A 388 10.11 9.98 -1.00
CA VAL A 388 8.83 9.50 -1.56
C VAL A 388 8.29 8.33 -0.74
N SER A 389 7.06 7.87 -1.01
CA SER A 389 6.55 6.64 -0.38
C SER A 389 5.55 5.87 -1.23
N PHE A 390 5.59 4.55 -1.10
CA PHE A 390 4.65 3.61 -1.72
C PHE A 390 3.81 2.98 -0.63
N THR A 391 2.51 2.85 -0.84
CA THR A 391 1.60 2.25 0.14
C THR A 391 0.69 1.21 -0.51
N GLN A 392 0.23 0.26 0.29
CA GLN A 392 -0.76 -0.74 -0.10
C GLN A 392 -1.80 -0.90 1.00
N PHE A 393 -3.07 -0.95 0.62
CA PHE A 393 -4.20 -0.92 1.53
C PHE A 393 -5.43 -1.61 0.93
N THR A 394 -6.46 -1.80 1.76
CA THR A 394 -7.78 -2.27 1.31
C THR A 394 -8.88 -1.52 2.05
N SER A 395 -9.83 -0.96 1.29
CA SER A 395 -11.02 -0.31 1.84
C SER A 395 -11.90 -1.31 2.60
N GLY A 396 -12.41 -0.92 3.77
CA GLY A 396 -13.36 -1.73 4.52
C GLY A 396 -14.69 -1.94 3.80
N ALA A 397 -15.05 -1.04 2.87
CA ALA A 397 -16.26 -1.12 2.05
C ALA A 397 -16.27 -2.33 1.09
N LEU A 398 -15.10 -2.93 0.79
CA LEU A 398 -14.99 -4.18 0.05
C LEU A 398 -15.29 -5.41 0.90
N PHE A 399 -14.87 -5.43 2.16
CA PHE A 399 -15.25 -6.50 3.11
C PHE A 399 -16.75 -6.44 3.39
N MET A 400 -17.28 -5.24 3.62
CA MET A 400 -18.71 -5.02 3.76
C MET A 400 -19.51 -5.47 2.53
N TYR A 401 -18.96 -5.30 1.32
CA TYR A 401 -19.60 -5.77 0.08
C TYR A 401 -19.69 -7.31 0.04
N THR A 402 -18.60 -8.01 0.40
CA THR A 402 -18.61 -9.48 0.33
C THR A 402 -19.41 -10.13 1.43
N ASP A 403 -19.42 -9.55 2.63
CA ASP A 403 -20.24 -10.00 3.76
C ASP A 403 -21.74 -9.71 3.52
N ASN A 404 -22.06 -8.68 2.73
CA ASN A 404 -23.42 -8.41 2.22
C ASN A 404 -23.77 -9.25 0.96
N ASN A 405 -23.06 -10.35 0.70
CA ASN A 405 -23.27 -11.22 -0.47
C ASN A 405 -23.27 -10.49 -1.83
N GLY A 406 -22.47 -9.42 -1.97
CA GLY A 406 -22.35 -8.64 -3.20
C GLY A 406 -23.43 -7.58 -3.41
N LYS A 407 -24.14 -7.18 -2.34
CA LYS A 407 -25.21 -6.16 -2.36
C LYS A 407 -24.80 -4.88 -1.61
N THR A 408 -25.51 -3.77 -1.88
CA THR A 408 -25.50 -2.59 -1.00
C THR A 408 -26.22 -2.93 0.33
N GLN A 409 -26.13 -2.05 1.34
CA GLN A 409 -26.89 -2.26 2.58
C GLN A 409 -28.40 -2.16 2.33
N ALA A 410 -28.87 -1.05 1.75
CA ALA A 410 -30.27 -0.85 1.39
C ALA A 410 -30.84 -2.01 0.55
N LYS A 411 -30.12 -2.47 -0.48
CA LYS A 411 -30.57 -3.59 -1.32
C LYS A 411 -30.61 -4.93 -0.58
N LEU A 412 -29.76 -5.13 0.43
CA LEU A 412 -29.79 -6.33 1.25
C LEU A 412 -30.94 -6.28 2.27
N GLU A 413 -31.21 -5.11 2.83
CA GLU A 413 -32.36 -4.86 3.72
C GLU A 413 -33.69 -5.01 2.98
N GLU A 414 -33.78 -4.53 1.74
CA GLU A 414 -34.92 -4.71 0.83
C GLU A 414 -35.16 -6.18 0.45
N GLU A 415 -34.12 -6.90 0.00
CA GLU A 415 -34.26 -8.27 -0.53
C GLU A 415 -34.21 -9.38 0.53
N ASP A 416 -33.60 -9.15 1.70
CA ASP A 416 -33.47 -10.11 2.81
C ASP A 416 -33.39 -9.37 4.17
N PRO A 417 -34.52 -8.82 4.67
CA PRO A 417 -34.55 -8.08 5.94
C PRO A 417 -34.02 -8.88 7.13
N GLU A 418 -34.31 -10.19 7.18
CA GLU A 418 -33.79 -11.05 8.24
C GLU A 418 -32.28 -11.27 8.14
N GLY A 419 -31.75 -11.46 6.93
CA GLY A 419 -30.31 -11.58 6.69
C GLY A 419 -29.57 -10.29 7.00
N PHE A 420 -30.18 -9.15 6.68
CA PHE A 420 -29.70 -7.84 7.10
C PHE A 420 -29.66 -7.72 8.62
N ALA A 421 -30.74 -8.08 9.33
CA ALA A 421 -30.79 -8.07 10.80
C ALA A 421 -29.75 -9.01 11.44
N ARG A 422 -29.58 -10.24 10.91
CA ARG A 422 -28.51 -11.16 11.33
C ARG A 422 -27.11 -10.57 11.13
N LEU A 423 -26.90 -9.84 10.03
CA LEU A 423 -25.63 -9.16 9.75
C LEU A 423 -25.42 -7.93 10.65
N GLU A 424 -26.46 -7.17 10.99
CA GLU A 424 -26.44 -6.11 12.01
C GLU A 424 -26.04 -6.65 13.39
N GLU A 425 -26.55 -7.82 13.80
CA GLU A 425 -26.10 -8.44 15.05
C GLU A 425 -24.61 -8.82 14.98
N SER A 426 -24.17 -9.48 13.90
CA SER A 426 -22.74 -9.81 13.69
C SER A 426 -21.84 -8.57 13.59
N ARG A 427 -22.39 -7.42 13.18
CA ARG A 427 -21.64 -6.17 13.07
C ARG A 427 -21.16 -5.69 14.44
N LYS A 428 -21.87 -6.01 15.53
CA LYS A 428 -21.50 -5.64 16.92
C LYS A 428 -20.26 -6.40 17.43
N SER A 429 -20.08 -7.67 17.02
CA SER A 429 -18.93 -8.51 17.44
C SER A 429 -17.70 -8.37 16.54
N ARG A 430 -17.86 -7.91 15.28
CA ARG A 430 -16.77 -7.83 14.29
C ARG A 430 -15.50 -7.12 14.77
N TRP A 431 -15.62 -6.12 15.65
CA TRP A 431 -14.42 -5.47 16.20
C TRP A 431 -13.59 -6.42 17.06
N ALA A 432 -14.23 -7.18 17.96
CA ALA A 432 -13.57 -8.17 18.80
C ALA A 432 -12.99 -9.33 17.95
N GLU A 433 -13.75 -9.83 16.98
CA GLU A 433 -13.30 -10.84 16.01
C GLU A 433 -12.07 -10.35 15.20
N GLY A 434 -12.12 -9.09 14.75
CA GLY A 434 -11.04 -8.41 14.07
C GLY A 434 -9.75 -8.34 14.90
N LEU A 435 -9.87 -8.16 16.22
CA LEU A 435 -8.76 -8.14 17.15
C LEU A 435 -8.19 -9.55 17.44
N VAL A 436 -9.01 -10.61 17.43
CA VAL A 436 -8.54 -12.01 17.54
C VAL A 436 -7.65 -12.42 16.35
N MET A 437 -7.80 -11.77 15.19
CA MET A 437 -6.93 -11.97 14.03
C MET A 437 -5.54 -11.31 14.13
N PHE A 438 -5.26 -10.53 15.19
CA PHE A 438 -3.89 -10.08 15.48
C PHE A 438 -3.11 -11.24 16.11
N SER A 439 -1.90 -11.49 15.62
CA SER A 439 -1.00 -12.44 16.28
C SER A 439 -0.47 -11.87 17.59
N THR A 440 -0.27 -12.69 18.60
CA THR A 440 0.43 -12.28 19.82
C THR A 440 1.95 -12.46 19.68
N VAL A 441 2.71 -11.85 20.60
CA VAL A 441 4.13 -12.13 20.78
C VAL A 441 4.34 -13.63 21.02
N ASP A 442 3.57 -14.25 21.92
CA ASP A 442 3.74 -15.68 22.25
C ASP A 442 3.39 -16.61 21.07
N GLU A 443 2.42 -16.25 20.21
CA GLU A 443 2.14 -17.02 19.00
C GLU A 443 3.28 -16.97 17.98
N ILE A 444 3.94 -15.82 17.82
CA ILE A 444 4.99 -15.64 16.80
C ILE A 444 6.38 -16.07 17.29
N PHE A 445 6.68 -15.82 18.56
CA PHE A 445 7.97 -16.12 19.19
C PHE A 445 7.97 -17.44 19.97
N GLY A 446 6.85 -17.82 20.60
CA GLY A 446 6.72 -18.96 21.51
C GLY A 446 6.27 -20.27 20.86
N ALA A 447 5.69 -20.27 19.66
CA ALA A 447 5.30 -21.47 18.90
C ALA A 447 6.50 -22.28 18.33
N GLN A 448 7.66 -22.27 19.01
CA GLN A 448 8.94 -22.80 18.53
C GLN A 448 9.81 -23.50 19.61
N ASN A 449 9.18 -23.98 20.68
CA ASN A 449 9.75 -25.04 21.53
C ASN A 449 9.20 -26.40 21.06
#